data_AF-A0A1V6EL59-F1
#
_entry.id   AF-A0A1V6EL59-F1
#
_cell.length_a   1.000
_cell.length_b   1.000
_cell.length_c   1.000
_cell.angle_alpha   90.00
_cell.angle_beta   90.00
_cell.angle_gamma   90.00
#
_symmetry.space_group_name_H-M   'P 1'
#
loop_
_entity.id
_entity.type
_entity.pdbx_description
1 polymer ?
#
loop_
_entity_poly.entity_id
_entity_poly.type
_entity_poly.pdbx_seq_one_letter_code
_entity_poly.pdbx_strand_id
1 'polypeptide(L)'
;MVVSVRESKANPYFNLFEEEGGYLKKSKPGNYLRRQDAPPVWEYNGAIYLIRPAALQSLPIAQFGRVRKYVMSGADSVDLDTELDYRLLQELFAQRTV
;
A
#
# COMPACT_ATOMS: atom_id res chain seq x y z
N MET A 1 14.16 4.40 7.54
CA MET A 1 13.43 3.12 7.53
C MET A 1 13.37 2.60 6.10
N VAL A 2 13.45 1.29 5.92
CA VAL A 2 12.98 0.64 4.69
C VAL A 2 11.70 -0.11 5.04
N VAL A 3 10.66 0.04 4.24
CA VAL A 3 9.36 -0.60 4.46
C VAL A 3 8.89 -1.26 3.18
N SER A 4 8.35 -2.46 3.29
CA SER A 4 7.75 -3.13 2.14
C SER A 4 6.42 -2.50 1.77
N VAL A 5 6.18 -2.41 0.47
CA VAL A 5 4.97 -1.83 -0.11
C VAL A 5 4.49 -2.66 -1.28
N ARG A 6 3.22 -2.52 -1.61
CA ARG A 6 2.69 -2.87 -2.93
C ARG A 6 2.12 -1.63 -3.60
N GLU A 7 2.00 -1.67 -4.93
CA GLU A 7 1.29 -0.60 -5.64
C GLU A 7 -0.18 -0.63 -5.23
N SER A 8 -0.74 0.52 -4.85
CA SER A 8 -2.11 0.58 -4.36
C SER A 8 -3.12 0.42 -5.50
N LYS A 9 -4.15 -0.40 -5.27
CA LYS A 9 -5.28 -0.57 -6.19
C LYS A 9 -6.12 0.72 -6.29
N ALA A 10 -6.19 1.47 -5.20
CA ALA A 10 -6.88 2.74 -5.14
C ALA A 10 -5.89 3.90 -5.24
N ASN A 11 -6.26 4.96 -5.96
CA ASN A 11 -5.40 6.08 -6.26
C ASN A 11 -6.09 7.40 -5.90
N PRO A 12 -5.55 8.19 -4.95
CA PRO A 12 -6.16 9.43 -4.48
C PRO A 12 -6.22 10.54 -5.53
N TYR A 13 -5.46 10.42 -6.61
CA TYR A 13 -5.50 11.35 -7.73
C TYR A 13 -6.55 10.97 -8.80
N PHE A 14 -7.13 9.76 -8.70
CA PHE A 14 -7.99 9.19 -9.74
C PHE A 14 -9.33 8.66 -9.21
N ASN A 15 -9.35 7.63 -8.35
CA ASN A 15 -10.56 6.90 -7.97
C ASN A 15 -10.85 6.84 -6.45
N LEU A 16 -10.10 7.55 -5.61
CA LEU A 16 -10.53 7.80 -4.22
C LEU A 16 -11.14 9.19 -4.10
N PHE A 17 -12.28 9.23 -3.41
CA PHE A 17 -13.04 10.43 -3.15
C PHE A 17 -13.41 10.49 -1.67
N GLU A 18 -13.54 11.71 -1.16
CA GLU A 18 -14.06 12.05 0.15
C GLU A 18 -15.41 12.76 0.00
N GLU A 19 -16.25 12.68 1.01
CA GLU A 19 -17.53 13.37 1.03
C GLU A 19 -17.36 14.81 1.55
N GLU A 20 -17.88 15.77 0.80
CA GLU A 20 -17.97 17.18 1.19
C GLU A 20 -19.38 17.68 0.87
N GLY A 21 -20.20 17.90 1.92
CA GLY A 21 -21.56 18.40 1.77
C GLY A 21 -22.51 17.47 0.99
N GLY A 22 -22.33 16.16 1.11
CA GLY A 22 -23.12 15.15 0.39
C GLY A 22 -22.67 14.88 -1.05
N TYR A 23 -21.59 15.52 -1.50
CA TYR A 23 -20.98 15.29 -2.82
C TYR A 23 -19.60 14.66 -2.69
N LEU A 24 -19.21 13.88 -3.70
CA LEU A 24 -17.88 13.29 -3.76
C LEU A 24 -16.86 14.27 -4.36
N LYS A 25 -15.73 14.41 -3.68
CA LYS A 25 -14.57 15.19 -4.12
C LYS A 25 -13.32 14.34 -4.10
N LYS A 26 -12.44 14.48 -5.09
CA LYS A 26 -11.19 13.71 -5.13
C LYS A 26 -10.36 13.93 -3.86
N SER A 27 -9.88 12.84 -3.26
CA SER A 27 -9.06 12.89 -2.03
C SER A 27 -7.77 13.67 -2.20
N LYS A 28 -7.18 13.66 -3.41
CA LYS A 28 -6.07 14.54 -3.78
C LYS A 28 -6.32 15.25 -5.10
N PRO A 29 -5.91 16.52 -5.21
CA PRO A 29 -6.05 17.27 -6.45
C PRO A 29 -5.22 16.62 -7.56
N GLY A 30 -5.80 16.53 -8.76
CA GLY A 30 -5.15 15.94 -9.93
C GLY A 30 -6.10 15.91 -11.11
N ASN A 31 -5.56 16.19 -12.31
CA ASN A 31 -6.33 16.20 -13.55
C ASN A 31 -5.80 15.14 -14.51
N TYR A 32 -6.09 13.87 -14.18
CA TYR A 32 -5.72 12.71 -14.98
C TYR A 32 -6.98 12.12 -15.61
N LEU A 33 -6.96 11.93 -16.94
CA LEU A 33 -8.07 11.32 -17.67
C LEU A 33 -8.08 9.79 -17.55
N ARG A 34 -6.91 9.17 -17.39
CA ARG A 34 -6.74 7.72 -17.28
C ARG A 34 -5.88 7.39 -16.06
N ARG A 35 -6.14 6.23 -15.43
CA ARG A 35 -5.44 5.81 -14.21
C ARG A 35 -3.93 5.67 -14.42
N GLN A 36 -3.51 5.14 -15.56
CA GLN A 36 -2.10 4.92 -15.90
C GLN A 36 -1.30 6.22 -16.09
N ASP A 37 -1.96 7.35 -16.30
CA ASP A 37 -1.31 8.65 -16.41
C ASP A 37 -1.13 9.31 -15.04
N ALA A 38 -1.84 8.83 -14.00
CA ALA A 38 -1.71 9.34 -12.64
C ALA A 38 -0.43 8.81 -11.98
N PRO A 39 0.18 9.58 -11.06
CA PRO A 39 1.36 9.13 -10.33
C PRO A 39 1.09 7.81 -9.60
N PRO A 40 2.08 6.88 -9.59
CA PRO A 40 1.96 5.65 -8.83
C PRO A 40 1.92 5.97 -7.34
N VAL A 41 1.02 5.29 -6.64
CA VAL A 41 0.87 5.37 -5.19
C VAL A 41 1.11 4.01 -4.57
N TRP A 42 1.66 4.02 -3.36
CA TRP A 42 2.16 2.84 -2.68
C TRP A 42 1.47 2.73 -1.33
N GLU A 43 1.07 1.52 -0.97
CA GLU A 43 0.54 1.21 0.35
C GLU A 43 1.50 0.28 1.08
N TYR A 44 1.69 0.53 2.38
CA TYR A 44 2.46 -0.36 3.24
C TYR A 44 1.71 -1.69 3.31
N ASN A 45 2.41 -2.78 3.05
CA ASN A 45 1.79 -4.10 2.97
C ASN A 45 1.96 -4.94 4.26
N GLY A 46 2.49 -4.35 5.33
CA GLY A 46 2.64 -5.02 6.63
C GLY A 46 3.82 -6.00 6.75
N ALA A 47 4.40 -6.47 5.65
CA ALA A 47 5.31 -7.62 5.67
C ALA A 47 6.70 -7.33 6.29
N ILE A 48 7.34 -6.20 5.96
CA ILE A 48 8.73 -5.91 6.31
C ILE A 48 8.87 -4.46 6.76
N TYR A 49 9.41 -4.29 7.97
CA TYR A 49 9.85 -3.01 8.51
C TYR A 49 11.31 -3.11 8.96
N LEU A 50 12.22 -2.56 8.17
CA LEU A 50 13.64 -2.50 8.52
C LEU A 50 13.98 -1.13 9.12
N ILE A 51 14.22 -1.12 10.43
CA ILE A 51 14.39 0.09 11.22
C ILE A 51 15.63 -0.05 12.12
N ARG A 52 16.42 1.03 12.23
CA ARG A 52 17.50 1.09 13.22
C ARG A 52 16.89 1.22 14.62
N PRO A 53 17.23 0.37 15.60
CA PRO A 53 16.64 0.43 16.95
C PRO A 53 16.74 1.81 17.61
N ALA A 54 17.89 2.48 17.48
CA ALA A 54 18.08 3.83 18.01
C ALA A 54 17.07 4.86 17.45
N ALA A 55 16.63 4.69 16.19
CA ALA A 55 15.63 5.58 15.61
C ALA A 55 14.24 5.38 16.22
N LEU A 56 13.86 4.12 16.53
CA LEU A 56 12.58 3.81 17.18
C LEU A 56 12.48 4.41 18.59
N GLN A 57 13.61 4.49 19.29
CA GLN A 57 13.65 5.09 20.63
C GLN A 57 13.55 6.61 20.60
N SER A 58 13.92 7.24 19.47
CA SER A 58 13.99 8.70 19.36
C SER A 58 12.67 9.37 18.95
N LEU A 59 11.88 8.73 18.09
CA LEU A 59 10.58 9.27 17.66
C LEU A 59 9.65 8.16 17.12
N PRO A 60 8.33 8.38 17.14
CA PRO A 60 7.36 7.45 16.56
C PRO A 60 7.60 7.20 15.07
N ILE A 61 7.31 5.99 14.60
CA ILE A 61 7.48 5.57 13.19
C ILE A 61 6.79 6.55 12.21
N ALA A 62 5.59 7.02 12.57
CA ALA A 62 4.80 7.97 11.77
C ALA A 62 5.52 9.30 11.50
N GLN A 63 6.53 9.64 12.31
CA GLN A 63 7.30 10.88 12.19
C GLN A 63 8.63 10.70 11.42
N PHE A 64 8.94 9.50 10.92
CA PHE A 64 10.15 9.27 10.15
C PHE A 64 10.14 10.01 8.80
N GLY A 65 10.95 11.06 8.66
CA GLY A 65 11.05 11.85 7.41
C GLY A 65 11.87 11.22 6.28
N ARG A 66 12.55 10.09 6.52
CA ARG A 66 13.36 9.37 5.51
C ARG A 66 12.95 7.89 5.44
N VAL A 67 12.02 7.61 4.54
CA VAL A 67 11.48 6.26 4.30
C VAL A 67 11.76 5.84 2.86
N ARG A 68 12.39 4.68 2.69
CA ARG A 68 12.56 4.03 1.38
C ARG A 68 11.58 2.87 1.26
N LYS A 69 10.97 2.73 0.09
CA LYS A 69 10.08 1.61 -0.22
C LYS A 69 10.87 0.40 -0.72
N TYR A 70 10.42 -0.79 -0.37
CA TYR A 70 10.78 -2.06 -0.98
C TYR A 70 9.53 -2.63 -1.66
N VAL A 71 9.50 -2.67 -2.98
CA VAL A 71 8.29 -3.06 -3.73
C VAL A 71 8.16 -4.58 -3.76
N MET A 72 6.99 -5.07 -3.38
CA MET A 72 6.60 -6.48 -3.46
C MET A 72 5.43 -6.65 -4.44
N SER A 73 5.29 -7.86 -4.99
CA SER A 73 4.17 -8.20 -5.87
C SER A 73 2.85 -8.21 -5.06
N GLY A 74 1.72 -8.09 -5.75
CA GLY A 74 0.41 -8.24 -5.11
C GLY A 74 0.23 -9.61 -4.45
N ALA A 75 0.72 -10.67 -5.10
CA ALA A 75 0.67 -12.04 -4.59
C ALA A 75 1.52 -12.24 -3.34
N ASP A 76 2.68 -11.60 -3.24
CA ASP A 76 3.55 -11.66 -2.05
C ASP A 76 3.09 -10.71 -0.92
N SER A 77 2.07 -9.89 -1.18
CA SER A 77 1.61 -8.84 -0.28
C SER A 77 0.17 -9.07 0.19
N VAL A 78 -0.33 -10.30 0.11
CA VAL A 78 -1.64 -10.67 0.66
C VAL A 78 -1.52 -10.74 2.19
N ASP A 79 -2.36 -9.99 2.89
CA ASP A 79 -2.48 -10.03 4.34
C ASP A 79 -3.63 -10.98 4.71
N LEU A 80 -3.42 -11.82 5.73
CA LEU A 80 -4.35 -12.89 6.07
C LEU A 80 -5.27 -12.47 7.21
N ASP A 81 -6.36 -11.77 6.88
CA ASP A 81 -7.36 -11.32 7.86
C ASP A 81 -8.66 -12.11 7.78
N THR A 82 -9.03 -12.57 6.58
CA THR A 82 -10.33 -13.20 6.31
C THR A 82 -10.20 -14.57 5.67
N GLU A 83 -11.28 -15.33 5.72
CA GLU A 83 -11.40 -16.61 5.02
C GLU A 83 -11.21 -16.47 3.49
N LEU A 84 -11.57 -15.32 2.91
CA LEU A 84 -11.33 -15.06 1.49
C LEU A 84 -9.84 -14.92 1.20
N ASP A 85 -9.09 -14.25 2.07
CA ASP A 85 -7.63 -14.10 1.95
C ASP A 85 -6.94 -15.45 2.06
N TYR A 86 -7.41 -16.32 2.98
CA TYR A 86 -6.90 -17.68 3.13
C TYR A 86 -7.04 -18.48 1.84
N ARG A 87 -8.24 -18.48 1.24
CA ARG A 87 -8.51 -19.20 -0.02
C ARG A 87 -7.65 -18.66 -1.17
N LEU A 88 -7.50 -17.33 -1.26
CA LEU A 88 -6.63 -16.72 -2.24
C LEU A 88 -5.17 -17.18 -2.07
N LEU A 89 -4.67 -17.20 -0.83
CA LEU A 89 -3.32 -17.70 -0.54
C LEU A 89 -3.17 -19.16 -0.96
N GLN A 90 -4.12 -20.04 -0.61
CA GLN A 90 -4.06 -21.45 -1.01
C GLN A 90 -3.90 -21.61 -2.53
N GLU A 91 -4.69 -20.88 -3.32
CA GLU A 91 -4.59 -20.89 -4.78
C GLU A 91 -3.24 -20.36 -5.28
N LEU A 92 -2.77 -19.24 -4.71
CA LEU A 92 -1.46 -18.66 -5.07
C LEU A 92 -0.30 -19.61 -4.74
N PHE A 93 -0.37 -20.34 -3.63
CA PHE A 93 0.64 -21.31 -3.23
C PHE A 93 0.59 -22.59 -4.08
N ALA A 94 -0.60 -23.07 -4.45
CA ALA A 94 -0.74 -24.25 -5.31
C ALA A 94 -0.12 -24.04 -6.70
N GLN A 95 -0.13 -22.79 -7.21
CA GLN A 95 0.45 -22.42 -8.50
C GLN A 95 1.98 -22.24 -8.45
N ARG A 96 2.58 -22.18 -7.26
CA ARG A 96 4.03 -22.09 -7.11
C ARG A 96 4.64 -23.49 -7.22
N THR A 97 5.16 -23.82 -8.39
CA THR A 97 6.01 -25.00 -8.56
C THR A 97 7.37 -24.72 -7.89
N VAL A 98 7.80 -25.60 -7.00
CA VAL A 98 9.15 -25.60 -6.41
C VAL A 98 10.16 -26.10 -7.44
#